data_AF-A0A531JLF2-F1
#
_entry.id   AF-A0A531JLF2-F1
#
_cell.length_a   1.000
_cell.length_b   1.000
_cell.length_c   1.000
_cell.angle_alpha   90.00
_cell.angle_beta   90.00
_cell.angle_gamma   90.00
#
_symmetry.space_group_name_H-M   'P 1'
#
loop_
_entity.id
_entity.type
_entity.pdbx_description
1 polymer ?
#
loop_
_entity_poly.entity_id
_entity_poly.type
_entity_poly.pdbx_seq_one_letter_code
_entity_poly.pdbx_strand_id
1 'polypeptide(L)'
;HQIDRLIKYPLVRGVRMQLHWHETPAFRFAASADQVVDPKVRANVARLTDYGLSFDLQLFPAQMKDGLALVGENPETDFILTHAGMLTDMSEETTQAWKAGLRTLSAAPNLYAKLS
;
A
#
# COMPACT_ATOMS: atom_id res chain seq x y z
N HIS A 1 -3.88 19.92 10.64
CA HIS A 1 -2.90 18.92 10.15
C HIS A 1 -2.63 19.11 8.65
N GLN A 2 -1.63 18.43 8.08
CA GLN A 2 -1.22 18.65 6.68
C GLN A 2 -2.34 18.37 5.67
N ILE A 3 -3.15 17.32 5.89
CA ILE A 3 -4.28 16.98 5.03
C ILE A 3 -5.36 18.08 5.03
N ASP A 4 -5.69 18.66 6.20
CA ASP A 4 -6.66 19.77 6.31
C ASP A 4 -6.27 20.97 5.43
N ARG A 5 -4.96 21.22 5.26
CA ARG A 5 -4.45 22.30 4.40
C ARG A 5 -4.55 21.98 2.91
N LEU A 6 -4.57 20.70 2.56
CA LEU A 6 -4.56 20.20 1.18
C LEU A 6 -5.96 19.89 0.65
N ILE A 7 -6.89 19.48 1.51
CA ILE A 7 -8.25 19.08 1.09
C ILE A 7 -9.07 20.25 0.49
N LYS A 8 -8.64 21.50 0.73
CA LYS A 8 -9.20 22.68 0.07
C LYS A 8 -8.99 22.68 -1.46
N TYR A 9 -8.05 21.88 -1.98
CA TYR A 9 -7.82 21.74 -3.41
C TYR A 9 -8.66 20.58 -3.95
N PRO A 10 -9.65 20.81 -4.83
CA PRO A 10 -10.63 19.80 -5.21
C PRO A 10 -10.04 18.61 -5.99
N LEU A 11 -8.82 18.74 -6.51
CA LEU A 11 -8.10 17.69 -7.23
C LEU A 11 -7.28 16.76 -6.32
N VAL A 12 -7.24 17.02 -5.01
CA VAL A 12 -6.65 16.08 -4.05
C VAL A 12 -7.66 14.96 -3.83
N ARG A 13 -7.30 13.74 -4.27
CA ARG A 13 -8.18 12.56 -4.22
C ARG A 13 -7.58 11.37 -3.49
N GLY A 14 -6.30 11.43 -3.16
CA GLY A 14 -5.61 10.35 -2.46
C GLY A 14 -4.26 10.78 -1.91
N VAL A 15 -3.67 9.90 -1.11
CA VAL A 15 -2.34 10.03 -0.53
C VAL A 15 -1.52 8.80 -0.91
N ARG A 16 -0.23 9.00 -1.20
CA ARG A 16 0.71 7.90 -1.43
C ARG A 16 1.78 7.88 -0.36
N MET A 17 2.11 6.69 0.11
CA MET A 17 3.34 6.45 0.86
C MET A 17 4.06 5.22 0.31
N GLN A 18 5.37 5.36 0.12
CA GLN A 18 6.22 4.29 -0.39
C GLN A 18 6.64 3.38 0.77
N LEU A 19 5.81 2.40 1.11
CA LEU A 19 6.02 1.48 2.23
C LEU A 19 6.88 0.26 1.88
N HIS A 20 7.36 0.18 0.64
CA HIS A 20 8.13 -0.96 0.15
C HIS A 20 9.56 -0.97 0.72
N TRP A 21 9.96 -2.15 1.20
CA TRP A 21 11.27 -2.42 1.78
C TRP A 21 11.95 -3.62 1.10
N HIS A 22 13.25 -3.51 0.91
CA HIS A 22 14.10 -4.55 0.33
C HIS A 22 15.47 -4.56 1.02
N GLU A 23 16.21 -5.65 0.93
CA GLU A 23 17.58 -5.73 1.46
C GLU A 23 18.52 -4.78 0.69
N THR A 24 18.46 -4.80 -0.64
CA THR A 24 19.09 -3.81 -1.53
C THR A 24 18.59 -2.38 -1.26
N PRO A 25 19.43 -1.46 -0.75
CA PRO A 25 18.98 -0.11 -0.39
C PRO A 25 18.44 0.71 -1.55
N ALA A 26 18.90 0.47 -2.77
CA ALA A 26 18.41 1.15 -3.98
C ALA A 26 16.95 0.82 -4.32
N PHE A 27 16.40 -0.27 -3.76
CA PHE A 27 15.04 -0.74 -4.03
C PHE A 27 14.05 -0.39 -2.92
N ARG A 28 14.46 0.34 -1.87
CA ARG A 28 13.59 0.63 -0.72
C ARG A 28 13.44 2.12 -0.47
N PHE A 29 12.25 2.50 -0.02
CA PHE A 29 11.98 3.80 0.57
C PHE A 29 11.63 3.69 2.05
N ALA A 30 11.04 2.56 2.46
CA ALA A 30 10.75 2.29 3.85
C ALA A 30 12.03 2.01 4.65
N ALA A 31 12.03 2.38 5.93
CA ALA A 31 13.15 2.14 6.84
C ALA A 31 13.24 0.65 7.25
N SER A 32 12.10 -0.03 7.36
CA SER A 32 11.98 -1.45 7.68
C SER A 32 10.80 -2.09 6.93
N ALA A 33 10.81 -3.43 6.82
CA ALA A 33 9.70 -4.18 6.25
C ALA A 33 8.39 -3.97 7.05
N ASP A 34 8.52 -3.78 8.37
CA ASP A 34 7.40 -3.63 9.31
C ASP A 34 6.76 -2.24 9.26
N GLN A 35 7.29 -1.29 8.49
CA GLN A 35 6.74 0.07 8.45
C GLN A 35 5.27 0.11 8.02
N VAL A 36 4.79 -0.88 7.26
CA VAL A 36 3.38 -1.02 6.89
C VAL A 36 2.46 -1.30 8.09
N VAL A 37 2.99 -1.95 9.14
CA VAL A 37 2.26 -2.24 10.40
C VAL A 37 2.64 -1.30 11.55
N ASP A 38 3.52 -0.32 11.28
CA ASP A 38 3.87 0.70 12.26
C ASP A 38 2.60 1.40 12.80
N PRO A 39 2.42 1.50 14.13
CA PRO A 39 1.20 2.05 14.71
C PRO A 39 0.89 3.48 14.26
N LYS A 40 1.92 4.29 13.98
CA LYS A 40 1.74 5.67 13.51
C LYS A 40 1.31 5.68 12.04
N VAL A 41 1.84 4.78 11.20
CA VAL A 41 1.37 4.62 9.82
C VAL A 41 -0.09 4.19 9.81
N ARG A 42 -0.45 3.14 10.55
CA ARG A 42 -1.82 2.65 10.66
C ARG A 42 -2.79 3.73 11.12
N ALA A 43 -2.44 4.46 12.19
CA ALA A 43 -3.25 5.56 12.70
C ALA A 43 -3.44 6.70 11.69
N ASN A 44 -2.41 7.02 10.89
CA ASN A 44 -2.51 8.08 9.87
C ASN A 44 -3.35 7.65 8.66
N VAL A 45 -3.25 6.39 8.23
CA VAL A 45 -4.05 5.85 7.12
C VAL A 45 -5.53 5.79 7.51
N ALA A 46 -5.84 5.42 8.76
CA ALA A 46 -7.24 5.38 9.24
C ALA A 46 -7.96 6.72 9.14
N ARG A 47 -7.22 7.82 9.26
CA ARG A 47 -7.79 9.17 9.11
C ARG A 47 -8.19 9.51 7.69
N LEU A 48 -7.74 8.78 6.67
CA LEU A 48 -8.07 9.09 5.28
C LEU A 48 -9.56 8.93 4.99
N THR A 49 -10.23 8.04 5.72
CA THR A 49 -11.68 7.83 5.61
C THR A 49 -12.45 9.12 5.91
N ASP A 50 -12.01 9.90 6.93
CA ASP A 50 -12.65 11.16 7.33
C ASP A 50 -12.62 12.22 6.21
N TYR A 51 -11.71 12.08 5.24
CA TYR A 51 -11.53 12.99 4.12
C TYR A 51 -12.03 12.41 2.78
N GLY A 52 -12.49 11.15 2.76
CA GLY A 52 -12.85 10.45 1.52
C GLY A 52 -11.69 10.34 0.52
N LEU A 53 -10.45 10.22 1.03
CA LEU A 53 -9.24 10.10 0.22
C LEU A 53 -8.84 8.63 0.07
N SER A 54 -8.37 8.25 -1.12
CA SER A 54 -7.78 6.93 -1.35
C SER A 54 -6.33 6.84 -0.83
N PHE A 55 -5.80 5.62 -0.73
CA PHE A 55 -4.41 5.38 -0.38
C PHE A 55 -3.67 4.55 -1.43
N ASP A 56 -2.64 5.12 -2.03
CA ASP A 56 -1.74 4.41 -2.94
C ASP A 56 -0.73 3.59 -2.10
N LEU A 57 -0.94 2.28 -2.09
CA LEU A 57 -0.17 1.28 -1.37
C LEU A 57 0.94 0.71 -2.26
N GLN A 58 2.19 1.03 -1.94
CA GLN A 58 3.37 0.48 -2.63
C GLN A 58 4.14 -0.46 -1.73
N LEU A 59 4.13 -1.76 -2.07
CA LEU A 59 4.74 -2.86 -1.31
C LEU A 59 5.46 -3.85 -2.25
N PHE A 60 6.42 -4.60 -1.71
CA PHE A 60 6.91 -5.84 -2.33
C PHE A 60 6.07 -7.05 -1.90
N PRO A 61 6.15 -8.20 -2.61
CA PRO A 61 5.39 -9.41 -2.29
C PRO A 61 5.43 -9.86 -0.82
N ALA A 62 6.61 -9.81 -0.20
CA ALA A 62 6.81 -10.23 1.19
C ALA A 62 5.98 -9.41 2.21
N GLN A 63 5.63 -8.16 1.87
CA GLN A 63 4.88 -7.26 2.74
C GLN A 63 3.37 -7.30 2.49
N MET A 64 2.89 -8.04 1.49
CA MET A 64 1.48 -8.00 1.07
C MET A 64 0.51 -8.57 2.13
N LYS A 65 0.97 -9.51 2.96
CA LYS A 65 0.17 -10.02 4.08
C LYS A 65 -0.14 -8.91 5.10
N ASP A 66 0.87 -8.13 5.45
CA ASP A 66 0.73 -7.01 6.38
C ASP A 66 -0.02 -5.84 5.74
N GLY A 67 0.18 -5.64 4.43
CA GLY A 67 -0.64 -4.74 3.61
C GLY A 67 -2.13 -5.09 3.67
N LEU A 68 -2.49 -6.38 3.59
CA LEU A 68 -3.88 -6.82 3.72
C LEU A 68 -4.48 -6.47 5.09
N ALA A 69 -3.70 -6.58 6.17
CA ALA A 69 -4.17 -6.20 7.50
C ALA A 69 -4.51 -4.70 7.55
N LEU A 70 -3.64 -3.84 7.03
CA LEU A 70 -3.91 -2.40 6.92
C LEU A 70 -5.15 -2.11 6.06
N VAL A 71 -5.32 -2.79 4.93
CA VAL A 71 -6.50 -2.63 4.07
C VAL A 71 -7.78 -3.06 4.80
N GLY A 72 -7.76 -4.20 5.48
CA GLY A 72 -8.91 -4.76 6.20
C GLY A 72 -9.34 -3.93 7.41
N GLU A 73 -8.41 -3.18 8.02
CA GLU A 73 -8.70 -2.25 9.11
C GLU A 73 -9.41 -0.97 8.64
N ASN A 74 -9.41 -0.69 7.33
CA ASN A 74 -9.89 0.54 6.73
C ASN A 74 -10.87 0.28 5.57
N PRO A 75 -12.00 -0.41 5.81
CA PRO A 75 -12.89 -0.91 4.75
C PRO A 75 -13.57 0.20 3.94
N GLU A 76 -13.64 1.43 4.46
CA GLU A 76 -14.23 2.60 3.81
C GLU A 76 -13.21 3.40 2.96
N THR A 77 -11.93 3.07 3.05
CA THR A 77 -10.87 3.69 2.25
C THR A 77 -10.55 2.79 1.06
N ASP A 78 -10.55 3.37 -0.14
CA ASP A 78 -10.05 2.66 -1.33
C ASP A 78 -8.53 2.61 -1.31
N PHE A 79 -7.97 1.41 -1.50
CA PHE A 79 -6.54 1.18 -1.60
C PHE A 79 -6.15 0.87 -3.04
N ILE A 80 -5.04 1.45 -3.50
CA ILE A 80 -4.50 1.25 -4.84
C ILE A 80 -3.13 0.60 -4.72
N LEU A 81 -3.04 -0.70 -5.02
CA LEU A 81 -1.76 -1.40 -5.16
C LEU A 81 -1.01 -0.87 -6.39
N THR A 82 0.08 -0.16 -6.16
CA THR A 82 0.89 0.44 -7.24
C THR A 82 1.75 -0.62 -7.96
N HIS A 83 1.95 -0.45 -9.27
CA HIS A 83 2.77 -1.32 -10.14
C HIS A 83 2.44 -2.81 -9.98
N ALA A 84 1.16 -3.12 -9.80
CA ALA A 84 0.65 -4.45 -9.53
C ALA A 84 1.45 -5.24 -8.47
N GLY A 85 2.03 -4.57 -7.46
CA GLY A 85 2.79 -5.25 -6.42
C GLY A 85 4.28 -5.49 -6.71
N MET A 86 4.90 -4.65 -7.56
CA MET A 86 6.35 -4.48 -7.69
C MET A 86 7.11 -5.80 -7.94
N LEU A 87 6.77 -6.53 -9.01
CA LEU A 87 7.51 -7.72 -9.42
C LEU A 87 8.97 -7.37 -9.74
N THR A 88 9.92 -8.00 -9.05
CA THR A 88 11.35 -7.66 -9.14
C THR A 88 12.09 -8.34 -10.27
N ASP A 89 11.67 -9.56 -10.63
CA ASP A 89 12.26 -10.37 -11.69
C ASP A 89 11.29 -11.47 -12.15
N MET A 90 11.68 -12.22 -13.18
CA MET A 90 10.86 -13.27 -13.82
C MET A 90 11.26 -14.70 -13.41
N SER A 91 12.07 -14.86 -12.36
CA SER A 91 12.35 -16.20 -11.84
C SER A 91 11.06 -16.86 -11.35
N GLU A 92 11.03 -18.19 -11.37
CA GLU A 92 9.89 -18.97 -10.89
C GLU A 92 9.54 -18.58 -9.45
N GLU A 93 10.54 -18.57 -8.56
CA GLU A 93 10.36 -18.25 -7.14
C GLU A 93 9.73 -16.86 -6.93
N THR A 94 10.32 -15.81 -7.52
CA THR A 94 9.81 -14.44 -7.42
C THR A 94 8.40 -14.32 -7.99
N THR A 95 8.14 -14.92 -9.15
CA THR A 95 6.82 -14.87 -9.79
C THR A 95 5.76 -15.60 -8.97
N GLN A 96 6.09 -16.74 -8.35
CA GLN A 96 5.15 -17.46 -7.48
C GLN A 96 4.86 -16.69 -6.20
N ALA A 97 5.87 -16.10 -5.56
CA ALA A 97 5.70 -15.26 -4.37
C ALA A 97 4.81 -14.04 -4.67
N TRP A 98 5.05 -13.37 -5.79
CA TRP A 98 4.22 -12.25 -6.26
C TRP A 98 2.77 -12.67 -6.52
N LYS A 99 2.55 -13.76 -7.27
CA LYS A 99 1.19 -14.30 -7.50
C LYS A 99 0.49 -14.69 -6.20
N ALA A 100 1.19 -15.28 -5.25
CA ALA A 100 0.63 -15.63 -3.95
C ALA A 100 0.18 -14.37 -3.18
N GLY A 101 1.03 -13.34 -3.12
CA GLY A 101 0.69 -12.06 -2.50
C GLY A 101 -0.50 -11.37 -3.17
N LEU A 102 -0.58 -11.38 -4.50
CA LEU A 102 -1.74 -10.85 -5.22
C LEU A 102 -3.04 -11.59 -4.89
N ARG A 103 -3.00 -12.92 -4.76
CA ARG A 103 -4.18 -13.70 -4.34
C ARG A 103 -4.61 -13.35 -2.92
N THR A 104 -3.66 -13.18 -2.00
CA THR A 104 -3.93 -12.71 -0.63
C THR A 104 -4.65 -11.38 -0.66
N LEU A 105 -4.13 -10.41 -1.40
CA LEU A 105 -4.68 -9.07 -1.52
C LEU A 105 -6.05 -9.04 -2.21
N SER A 106 -6.31 -9.90 -3.20
CA SER A 106 -7.58 -9.93 -3.95
C SER A 106 -8.81 -10.28 -3.11
N ALA A 107 -8.63 -10.74 -1.87
CA ALA A 107 -9.73 -10.99 -0.94
C ALA A 107 -10.36 -9.69 -0.40
N ALA A 108 -9.65 -8.56 -0.48
CA ALA A 108 -10.15 -7.27 0.00
C ALA A 108 -11.01 -6.57 -1.08
N PRO A 109 -12.28 -6.23 -0.79
CA PRO A 109 -13.17 -5.62 -1.78
C PRO A 109 -12.84 -4.16 -2.09
N ASN A 110 -12.15 -3.46 -1.19
CA ASN A 110 -11.73 -2.06 -1.30
C ASN A 110 -10.28 -1.92 -1.82
N LEU A 111 -9.72 -2.97 -2.44
CA LEU A 111 -8.37 -2.95 -2.99
C LEU A 111 -8.38 -3.11 -4.50
N TYR A 112 -7.71 -2.19 -5.18
CA TYR A 112 -7.57 -2.15 -6.63
C TYR A 112 -6.10 -2.24 -7.02
N ALA A 113 -5.80 -2.85 -8.16
CA ALA A 113 -4.43 -2.90 -8.69
C ALA A 113 -4.25 -1.94 -9.87
N LYS A 114 -3.18 -1.16 -9.84
CA LYS A 114 -2.78 -0.31 -10.96
C LYS A 114 -1.78 -1.05 -11.85
N LEU A 115 -2.12 -1.19 -13.13
CA LEU A 115 -1.23 -1.74 -14.16
C LEU A 115 -0.46 -0.57 -14.80
N SER A 116 0.77 -0.35 -14.35
CA SER A 116 1.60 0.82 -14.72
C SER A 116 3.07 0.57 -14.54
#